data_AF-A0A0L0CM92-F1
#
_entry.id   AF-A0A0L0CM92-F1
#
_cell.length_a   1.000
_cell.length_b   1.000
_cell.length_c   1.000
_cell.angle_alpha   90.00
_cell.angle_beta   90.00
_cell.angle_gamma   90.00
#
_symmetry.space_group_name_H-M   'P 1'
#
loop_
_entity.id
_entity.type
_entity.pdbx_description
1 polymer ?
#
loop_
_entity_poly.entity_id
_entity_poly.type
_entity_poly.pdbx_seq_one_letter_code
_entity_poly.pdbx_strand_id
1 'polypeptide(L)'
;MMNLSRAVVRSFTTSGAQRTVAKAEVEKGYFEIKKVQEHFQKKDGKPVFLKGSVFDQVLYRLTVALSLVGIGGMGKLFFDLSVPKTD
;
A
#
# COMPACT_ATOMS: atom_id res chain seq x y z
N MET A 1 24.57 -38.10 2.05
CA MET A 1 23.13 -38.43 2.15
C MET A 1 22.30 -37.23 2.65
N MET A 2 22.26 -36.10 1.93
CA MET A 2 21.54 -34.87 2.37
C MET A 2 20.32 -34.51 1.50
N ASN A 3 20.00 -35.33 0.50
CA ASN A 3 18.90 -35.02 -0.44
C ASN A 3 17.57 -35.63 0.02
N LEU A 4 17.60 -36.77 0.72
CA LEU A 4 16.40 -37.46 1.19
C LEU A 4 15.73 -36.70 2.36
N SER A 5 16.52 -36.22 3.32
CA SER A 5 16.03 -35.40 4.43
C SER A 5 15.43 -34.08 3.95
N ARG A 6 16.01 -33.44 2.93
CA ARG A 6 15.43 -32.24 2.30
C ARG A 6 14.12 -32.54 1.56
N ALA A 7 14.00 -33.70 0.92
CA ALA A 7 12.78 -34.12 0.24
C ALA A 7 11.65 -34.42 1.26
N VAL A 8 11.96 -35.12 2.35
CA VAL A 8 11.03 -35.44 3.44
C VAL A 8 10.55 -34.16 4.13
N VAL A 9 11.46 -33.24 4.49
CA VAL A 9 11.09 -31.95 5.11
C VAL A 9 10.17 -31.16 4.19
N ARG A 10 10.43 -31.11 2.87
CA ARG A 10 9.51 -30.47 1.92
C ARG A 10 8.14 -31.14 1.89
N SER A 11 8.07 -32.47 2.03
CA SER A 11 6.81 -33.21 2.01
C SER A 11 5.94 -32.93 3.24
N PHE A 12 6.54 -32.67 4.41
CA PHE A 12 5.80 -32.37 5.64
C PHE A 12 5.57 -30.88 5.89
N THR A 13 6.40 -30.00 5.34
CA THR A 13 6.26 -28.54 5.51
C THR A 13 5.49 -27.86 4.36
N THR A 14 5.32 -28.54 3.23
CA THR A 14 4.46 -28.04 2.15
C THR A 14 3.04 -28.52 2.40
N SER A 15 2.17 -27.64 2.89
CA SER A 15 0.71 -27.76 2.76
C SER A 15 0.31 -27.65 1.27
N GLY A 16 0.68 -28.66 0.49
CA GLY A 16 0.58 -28.70 -0.97
C GLY A 16 -0.81 -29.05 -1.49
N ALA A 17 -1.70 -29.57 -0.66
CA ALA A 17 -3.02 -30.04 -1.08
C ALA A 17 -3.99 -28.92 -1.48
N GLN A 18 -3.69 -27.65 -1.22
CA GLN A 18 -4.57 -26.53 -1.64
C GLN A 18 -4.18 -25.87 -2.97
N ARG A 19 -3.12 -26.33 -3.67
CA ARG A 19 -2.65 -25.66 -4.90
C ARG A 19 -3.30 -26.14 -6.20
N THR A 20 -4.15 -27.15 -6.14
CA THR A 20 -4.86 -27.67 -7.33
C THR A 20 -6.36 -27.75 -7.10
N VAL A 21 -6.94 -26.69 -6.53
CA VAL A 21 -8.38 -26.46 -6.69
C VAL A 21 -8.59 -26.28 -8.19
N ALA A 22 -9.39 -27.17 -8.80
CA ALA A 22 -9.67 -27.08 -10.23
C ALA A 22 -10.12 -25.65 -10.55
N LYS A 23 -9.79 -25.09 -11.71
CA LYS A 23 -10.16 -23.70 -12.08
C LYS A 23 -11.68 -23.42 -11.92
N ALA A 24 -12.51 -24.49 -11.91
CA ALA A 24 -13.95 -24.48 -11.65
C ALA A 24 -14.36 -24.38 -10.16
N GLU A 25 -13.47 -24.71 -9.23
CA GLU A 25 -13.69 -24.74 -7.77
C GLU A 25 -13.05 -23.51 -7.07
N VAL A 26 -12.28 -22.70 -7.80
CA VAL A 26 -11.72 -21.44 -7.31
C VAL A 26 -12.77 -20.33 -7.39
N GLU A 27 -13.07 -19.69 -6.26
CA GLU A 27 -13.99 -18.56 -6.19
C GLU A 27 -13.58 -17.44 -7.17
N LYS A 28 -14.54 -16.85 -7.90
CA LYS A 28 -14.27 -15.80 -8.89
C LYS A 28 -13.43 -14.65 -8.32
N GLY A 29 -13.63 -14.30 -7.05
CA GLY A 29 -12.86 -13.25 -6.36
C GLY A 29 -11.36 -13.51 -6.30
N TYR A 30 -10.91 -14.76 -6.28
CA TYR A 30 -9.49 -15.12 -6.25
C TYR A 30 -8.73 -14.63 -7.50
N PHE A 31 -9.37 -14.65 -8.68
CA PHE A 31 -8.77 -14.17 -9.91
C PHE A 31 -8.68 -12.64 -9.95
N GLU A 32 -9.57 -11.94 -9.27
CA GLU A 32 -9.51 -10.48 -9.12
C GLU A 32 -8.38 -10.08 -8.15
N ILE A 33 -8.18 -10.84 -7.07
CA ILE A 33 -7.07 -10.63 -6.14
C ILE A 33 -5.72 -10.75 -6.85
N LYS A 34 -5.54 -11.72 -7.76
CA LYS A 34 -4.29 -11.84 -8.53
C LYS A 34 -4.00 -10.62 -9.38
N LYS A 35 -5.00 -10.04 -10.04
CA LYS A 35 -4.83 -8.81 -10.83
C LYS A 35 -4.41 -7.63 -9.93
N VAL A 36 -5.04 -7.51 -8.76
CA VAL A 36 -4.67 -6.47 -7.77
C VAL A 36 -3.23 -6.69 -7.27
N GLN A 37 -2.85 -7.94 -6.98
CA GLN A 37 -1.48 -8.28 -6.58
C GLN A 37 -0.47 -7.93 -7.67
N GLU A 38 -0.72 -8.30 -8.92
CA GLU A 38 0.16 -7.97 -10.06
C GLU A 38 0.35 -6.46 -10.20
N HIS A 39 -0.72 -5.68 -10.05
CA HIS A 39 -0.67 -4.22 -10.09
C HIS A 39 0.16 -3.61 -8.96
N PHE A 40 -0.12 -3.98 -7.71
CA PHE A 40 0.57 -3.41 -6.53
C PHE A 40 1.96 -4.04 -6.25
N GLN A 41 2.29 -5.20 -6.82
CA GLN A 41 3.61 -5.83 -6.64
C GLN A 41 4.60 -5.54 -7.77
N LYS A 42 4.20 -4.71 -8.76
CA LYS A 42 5.12 -4.24 -9.81
C LYS A 42 6.37 -3.60 -9.18
N LYS A 43 7.56 -3.97 -9.67
CA LYS A 43 8.85 -3.45 -9.19
C LYS A 43 9.20 -2.13 -9.88
N ASP A 44 8.39 -1.10 -9.66
CA ASP A 44 8.52 0.23 -10.28
C ASP A 44 9.13 1.28 -9.34
N GLY A 45 9.54 0.88 -8.14
CA GLY A 45 10.14 1.76 -7.13
C GLY A 45 9.15 2.71 -6.45
N LYS A 46 7.86 2.67 -6.79
CA LYS A 46 6.85 3.52 -6.14
C LYS A 46 6.53 3.01 -4.75
N PRO A 47 6.39 3.90 -3.75
CA PRO A 47 5.89 3.52 -2.44
C PRO A 47 4.41 3.10 -2.53
N VAL A 48 3.95 2.29 -1.58
CA VAL A 48 2.60 1.68 -1.62
C VAL A 48 1.47 2.69 -1.76
N PHE A 49 1.61 3.88 -1.16
CA PHE A 49 0.60 4.95 -1.19
C PHE A 49 0.52 5.73 -2.50
N LEU A 50 1.39 5.45 -3.49
CA LEU A 50 1.36 6.06 -4.83
C LEU A 50 1.19 5.03 -5.95
N LYS A 51 0.84 3.79 -5.59
CA LYS A 51 0.91 2.64 -6.48
C LYS A 51 -0.42 2.24 -7.09
N GLY A 52 -1.53 2.64 -6.47
CA GLY A 52 -2.88 2.33 -6.93
C GLY A 52 -3.19 3.03 -8.24
N SER A 53 -2.99 4.34 -8.33
CA SER A 53 -3.36 5.09 -9.53
C SER A 53 -2.68 6.46 -9.62
N VAL A 54 -2.94 7.18 -10.72
CA VAL A 54 -2.58 8.61 -10.84
C VAL A 54 -3.35 9.46 -9.82
N PHE A 55 -4.54 9.04 -9.40
CA PHE A 55 -5.32 9.74 -8.38
C PHE A 55 -4.62 9.76 -7.03
N ASP A 56 -3.85 8.71 -6.68
CA ASP A 56 -3.07 8.68 -5.45
C ASP A 56 -2.07 9.85 -5.37
N GLN A 57 -1.45 10.21 -6.51
CA GLN A 57 -0.54 11.36 -6.58
C GLN A 57 -1.28 12.69 -6.43
N VAL A 58 -2.43 12.83 -7.08
CA VAL A 58 -3.27 14.03 -6.98
C VAL A 58 -3.73 14.22 -5.54
N LEU A 59 -4.24 13.15 -4.92
CA LEU A 59 -4.72 13.16 -3.55
C LEU A 59 -3.60 13.49 -2.58
N TYR A 60 -2.43 12.84 -2.71
CA TYR A 60 -1.26 13.14 -1.88
C TYR A 60 -0.85 14.62 -1.97
N ARG A 61 -0.73 15.16 -3.18
CA ARG A 61 -0.33 16.57 -3.38
C ARG A 61 -1.36 17.54 -2.83
N LEU A 62 -2.65 17.24 -3.02
CA LEU A 62 -3.72 18.05 -2.47
C LEU A 62 -3.69 18.06 -0.94
N THR A 63 -3.53 16.89 -0.31
CA THR A 63 -3.40 16.79 1.15
C THR A 63 -2.22 17.60 1.66
N VAL A 64 -1.04 17.46 1.05
CA VAL A 64 0.15 18.24 1.42
C VAL A 64 -0.10 19.75 1.28
N ALA A 65 -0.69 20.19 0.16
CA ALA A 65 -0.99 21.60 -0.06
C ALA A 65 -1.94 22.16 1.02
N LEU A 66 -3.02 21.45 1.32
CA LEU A 66 -3.97 21.84 2.36
C LEU A 66 -3.33 21.88 3.74
N SER A 67 -2.48 20.90 4.08
CA SER A 67 -1.75 20.89 5.34
C SER A 67 -0.80 22.09 5.48
N LEU A 68 -0.07 22.45 4.42
CA LEU A 68 0.83 23.61 4.44
C LEU A 68 0.06 24.93 4.57
N VAL A 69 -1.09 25.06 3.88
CA VAL A 69 -1.99 26.21 4.03
C VAL A 69 -2.50 26.30 5.48
N GLY A 70 -2.91 25.18 6.08
CA GLY A 70 -3.33 25.12 7.47
C GLY A 70 -2.24 25.58 8.45
N ILE A 71 -1.01 25.07 8.27
CA ILE A 71 0.15 25.46 9.08
C ILE A 71 0.44 26.96 8.93
N GLY A 72 0.41 27.50 7.71
CA GLY A 72 0.60 28.93 7.48
C GLY A 72 -0.49 29.79 8.14
N GLY A 73 -1.74 29.36 8.04
CA GLY A 73 -2.88 30.02 8.70
C GLY A 73 -2.76 30.02 10.22
N MET A 74 -2.33 28.91 10.82
CA MET A 74 -2.03 28.83 12.26
C MET A 74 -0.89 29.78 12.66
N GLY A 75 0.18 29.83 11.86
CA GLY A 75 1.30 30.75 12.11
C GLY A 75 0.86 32.22 12.09
N LYS A 76 0.06 32.61 11.09
CA LYS A 76 -0.55 33.95 11.04
C LYS A 76 -1.42 34.21 12.26
N LEU A 77 -2.30 33.27 12.61
CA LEU A 77 -3.18 33.41 13.76
C LEU A 77 -2.39 33.62 15.06
N PHE A 78 -1.35 32.83 15.29
CA PHE A 78 -0.50 32.99 16.46
C PHE A 78 0.22 34.33 16.47
N PHE A 79 0.74 34.77 15.33
CA PHE A 79 1.36 36.09 15.22
C PHE A 79 0.36 37.21 15.58
N ASP A 80 -0.82 37.21 14.96
CA ASP A 80 -1.88 38.20 15.17
C ASP A 80 -2.38 38.26 16.62
N LEU A 81 -2.29 37.14 17.36
CA LEU A 81 -2.65 37.05 18.77
C LEU A 81 -1.49 37.39 19.72
N SER A 82 -0.24 37.20 19.28
CA SER A 82 0.96 37.43 20.10
C SER A 82 1.46 38.86 20.08
N VAL A 83 1.18 39.61 19.01
CA VAL A 83 1.67 40.99 18.84
C VAL A 83 0.51 41.97 19.03
N PRO A 84 0.66 42.98 19.91
CA PRO A 84 -0.36 44.01 20.08
C PRO A 84 -0.54 44.78 18.77
N LYS A 85 -1.80 44.96 18.37
CA LYS A 85 -2.14 45.79 17.21
C LYS A 85 -1.99 47.24 17.63
N THR A 86 -1.20 48.00 16.87
CA THR A 86 -1.15 49.45 17.02
C THR A 86 -2.33 50.03 16.26
N ASP A 87 -3.21 50.76 16.95
CA ASP A 87 -4.29 51.55 16.37
C ASP A 87 -3.76 52.75 15.58
#